data_AF-A0A345DST6-F1
#
_entry.id   AF-A0A345DST6-F1
#
_cell.length_a   1.000
_cell.length_b   1.000
_cell.length_c   1.000
_cell.angle_alpha   90.00
_cell.angle_beta   90.00
_cell.angle_gamma   90.00
#
_symmetry.space_group_name_H-M   'P 1'
#
loop_
_entity.id
_entity.type
_entity.pdbx_description
1 polymer ?
#
loop_
_entity_poly.entity_id
_entity_poly.type
_entity_poly.pdbx_seq_one_letter_code
_entity_poly.pdbx_strand_id
1 'polypeptide(L)'
;MIGGIVEPNQIKLSNFEEKEIVGMYSKLDICSMQLNNSLGKNNSLLELITKHKTILFSINSLKYPELAGAVGKIIIQDLKELTTLKPVNQKINIVLDEFNVFASETIVNLINKSRSFNYQCFLSFQTINDLKTNNMNLTDTIFGNVSTIVCHNIKDPNTAEYVASVFGTKKPKN
;
A
#
# COMPACT_ATOMS: atom_id res chain seq x y z
N MET A 1 13.15 15.40 47.39
CA MET A 1 12.73 14.45 46.34
C MET A 1 12.68 15.20 45.03
N ILE A 2 13.66 15.02 44.17
CA ILE A 2 13.64 15.54 42.80
C ILE A 2 13.84 14.29 41.93
N GLY A 3 12.77 13.88 41.25
CA GLY A 3 12.73 12.67 40.43
C GLY A 3 13.73 12.78 39.28
N GLY A 4 14.56 11.76 39.14
CA GLY A 4 15.54 11.66 38.07
C GLY A 4 14.87 11.70 36.70
N ILE A 5 15.41 12.54 35.84
CA ILE A 5 15.12 12.55 34.41
C ILE A 5 15.64 11.22 33.85
N VAL A 6 14.73 10.37 33.36
CA VAL A 6 15.09 9.17 32.60
C VAL A 6 15.54 9.66 31.22
N GLU A 7 16.82 9.51 30.90
CA GLU A 7 17.30 9.81 29.55
C GLU A 7 16.59 8.92 28.52
N PRO A 8 16.18 9.46 27.37
CA PRO A 8 15.60 8.68 26.30
C PRO A 8 16.66 7.69 25.77
N ASN A 9 16.31 6.41 25.75
CA ASN A 9 17.09 5.33 25.14
C ASN A 9 17.51 5.73 23.71
N GLN A 10 18.75 6.19 23.56
CA GLN A 10 19.40 6.29 22.27
C GLN A 10 19.63 4.87 21.77
N ILE A 11 18.79 4.40 20.84
CA ILE A 11 19.10 3.22 20.03
C ILE A 11 20.39 3.59 19.28
N LYS A 12 21.54 3.11 19.77
CA LYS A 12 22.83 3.29 19.10
C LYS A 12 22.77 2.56 17.76
N LEU A 13 22.79 3.30 16.66
CA LEU A 13 22.98 2.82 15.29
C LEU A 13 24.33 2.08 15.06
N SER A 14 25.11 1.81 16.11
CA SER A 14 26.54 1.49 16.00
C SER A 14 26.88 0.01 15.93
N ASN A 15 25.91 -0.92 16.02
CA ASN A 15 26.20 -2.35 16.13
C ASN A 15 25.38 -3.18 15.13
N PHE A 16 25.42 -2.84 13.84
CA PHE A 16 24.97 -3.77 12.81
C PHE A 16 26.07 -4.79 12.55
N GLU A 17 25.76 -6.09 12.65
CA GLU A 17 26.72 -7.12 12.26
C GLU A 17 26.94 -7.06 10.74
N GLU A 18 28.16 -7.33 10.29
CA GLU A 18 28.52 -7.31 8.86
C GLU A 18 27.58 -8.19 8.01
N LYS A 19 27.09 -9.29 8.60
CA LYS A 19 26.09 -10.19 8.00
C LYS A 19 24.73 -9.52 7.80
N GLU A 20 24.30 -8.64 8.69
CA GLU A 20 23.04 -7.89 8.56
C GLU A 20 23.14 -6.85 7.45
N ILE A 21 24.29 -6.19 7.35
CA ILE A 21 24.60 -5.24 6.27
C ILE A 21 24.60 -5.95 4.92
N VAL A 22 25.25 -7.11 4.81
CA VAL A 22 25.25 -7.95 3.59
C VAL A 22 23.83 -8.43 3.25
N GLY A 23 23.04 -8.78 4.26
CA GLY A 23 21.62 -9.12 4.08
C GLY A 23 20.79 -7.96 3.54
N MET A 24 21.04 -6.73 4.02
CA MET A 24 20.41 -5.52 3.48
C MET A 24 20.83 -5.24 2.04
N TYR A 25 22.13 -5.32 1.72
CA TYR A 25 22.61 -5.17 0.35
C TYR A 25 21.96 -6.18 -0.59
N SER A 26 21.89 -7.45 -0.19
CA SER A 26 21.23 -8.49 -0.99
C SER A 26 19.75 -8.17 -1.24
N LYS A 27 19.03 -7.66 -0.21
CA LYS A 27 17.63 -7.23 -0.37
C LYS A 27 17.51 -6.01 -1.28
N LEU A 28 18.39 -5.02 -1.13
CA LEU A 28 18.44 -3.82 -1.97
C LEU A 28 18.77 -4.16 -3.42
N ASP A 29 19.69 -5.09 -3.67
CA ASP A 29 20.03 -5.56 -5.01
C ASP A 29 18.86 -6.26 -5.68
N ILE A 30 18.14 -7.12 -4.95
CA ILE A 30 16.93 -7.75 -5.49
C ILE A 30 15.86 -6.69 -5.79
N CYS A 31 15.63 -5.73 -4.89
CA CYS A 31 14.74 -4.60 -5.14
C CYS A 31 15.17 -3.81 -6.38
N SER A 32 16.45 -3.46 -6.47
CA SER A 32 17.05 -2.73 -7.59
C SER A 32 16.91 -3.49 -8.90
N MET A 33 17.11 -4.81 -8.92
CA MET A 33 16.92 -5.65 -10.11
C MET A 33 15.46 -5.70 -10.55
N GLN A 34 14.52 -5.82 -9.62
CA GLN A 34 13.08 -5.80 -9.93
C GLN A 34 12.64 -4.43 -10.44
N LEU A 35 13.19 -3.34 -9.88
CA LEU A 35 12.84 -1.97 -10.24
C LEU A 35 13.52 -1.52 -11.54
N ASN A 36 14.81 -1.78 -11.75
CA ASN A 36 15.57 -1.39 -12.96
C ASN A 36 15.06 -2.05 -14.25
N ASN A 37 14.43 -3.22 -14.15
CA ASN A 37 13.81 -3.86 -15.30
C ASN A 37 12.45 -3.24 -15.68
N SER A 38 11.79 -2.50 -14.76
CA SER A 38 10.48 -1.87 -15.01
C SER A 38 10.53 -0.35 -15.19
N LEU A 39 11.48 0.32 -14.53
CA LEU A 39 11.75 1.75 -14.63
C LEU A 39 12.96 1.90 -15.53
N GLY A 40 12.73 2.06 -16.84
CA GLY A 40 13.80 2.17 -17.82
C GLY A 40 14.90 3.14 -17.37
N LYS A 41 16.17 2.73 -17.49
CA LYS A 41 17.36 3.51 -17.10
C LYS A 41 17.14 4.99 -17.45
N ASN A 42 17.01 5.82 -16.42
CA ASN A 42 16.90 7.30 -16.45
C ASN A 42 15.51 7.94 -16.35
N ASN A 43 14.41 7.21 -16.17
CA ASN A 43 13.10 7.86 -15.94
C ASN A 43 12.71 7.85 -14.45
N SER A 44 12.53 9.04 -13.86
CA SER A 44 11.93 9.16 -12.52
C SER A 44 10.42 8.84 -12.56
N LEU A 45 9.87 8.35 -11.44
CA LEU A 45 8.43 8.10 -11.33
C LEU A 45 7.61 9.37 -11.63
N LEU A 46 8.09 10.53 -11.18
CA LEU A 46 7.51 11.85 -11.49
C LEU A 46 7.47 12.12 -13.00
N GLU A 47 8.56 11.86 -13.72
CA GLU A 47 8.64 12.07 -15.17
C GLU A 47 7.68 11.15 -15.93
N LEU A 48 7.59 9.89 -15.54
CA LEU A 48 6.65 8.95 -16.16
C LEU A 48 5.20 9.36 -15.94
N ILE A 49 4.87 9.77 -14.71
CA ILE A 49 3.53 10.24 -14.34
C ILE A 49 3.19 11.54 -15.09
N THR A 50 4.09 12.53 -15.12
CA THR A 50 3.88 13.80 -15.84
C THR A 50 3.76 13.62 -17.35
N LYS A 51 4.38 12.59 -17.93
CA LYS A 51 4.23 12.23 -19.35
C LYS A 51 3.05 11.31 -19.64
N HIS A 52 2.13 11.12 -18.68
CA HIS A 52 0.96 10.24 -18.80
C HIS A 52 1.31 8.81 -19.25
N LYS A 53 2.41 8.25 -18.76
CA LYS A 53 2.81 6.88 -19.08
C LYS A 53 2.10 5.88 -18.16
N THR A 54 1.79 4.71 -18.71
CA THR A 54 1.36 3.56 -17.94
C THR A 54 2.58 2.86 -17.35
N ILE A 55 2.53 2.56 -16.06
CA ILE A 55 3.60 1.89 -15.31
C ILE A 55 3.02 0.61 -14.73
N LEU A 56 3.69 -0.52 -14.99
CA LEU A 56 3.33 -1.83 -14.45
C LEU A 56 4.45 -2.33 -13.54
N PHE A 57 4.14 -2.47 -12.25
CA PHE A 57 5.01 -3.15 -11.30
C PHE A 57 4.56 -4.62 -11.20
N SER A 58 5.35 -5.51 -11.78
CA SER A 58 5.10 -6.96 -11.71
C SER A 58 6.07 -7.58 -10.72
N ILE A 59 5.61 -7.82 -9.49
CA ILE A 59 6.42 -8.44 -8.44
C ILE A 59 5.90 -9.86 -8.19
N ASN A 60 6.81 -10.83 -8.15
CA ASN A 60 6.43 -12.22 -7.87
C ASN A 60 6.21 -12.44 -6.36
N SER A 61 5.01 -12.09 -5.89
CA SER A 61 4.59 -12.20 -4.48
C SER A 61 4.63 -13.64 -3.96
N LEU A 62 4.30 -14.62 -4.81
CA LEU A 62 4.34 -16.05 -4.48
C LEU A 62 5.76 -16.55 -4.19
N LYS A 63 6.73 -16.10 -4.99
CA LYS A 63 8.13 -16.53 -4.85
C LYS A 63 8.87 -15.74 -3.76
N TYR A 64 8.53 -14.47 -3.57
CA TYR A 64 9.23 -13.57 -2.65
C TYR A 64 8.25 -12.68 -1.86
N PRO A 65 7.49 -13.23 -0.91
CA PRO A 65 6.44 -12.50 -0.20
C PRO A 65 6.97 -11.32 0.63
N GLU A 66 8.07 -11.51 1.37
CA GLU A 66 8.69 -10.41 2.15
C GLU A 66 9.20 -9.28 1.25
N LEU A 67 9.81 -9.64 0.12
CA LEU A 67 10.32 -8.68 -0.84
C LEU A 67 9.18 -7.90 -1.50
N ALA A 68 8.09 -8.58 -1.88
CA ALA A 68 6.92 -7.94 -2.47
C ALA A 68 6.32 -6.89 -1.54
N GLY A 69 6.15 -7.23 -0.26
CA GLY A 69 5.70 -6.26 0.74
C GLY A 69 6.66 -5.07 0.90
N ALA A 70 7.97 -5.31 0.89
CA ALA A 70 8.98 -4.25 1.01
C ALA A 70 9.00 -3.32 -0.22
N VAL A 71 9.04 -3.87 -1.43
CA VAL A 71 9.05 -3.11 -2.69
C VAL A 71 7.77 -2.31 -2.85
N GLY A 72 6.61 -2.92 -2.54
CA GLY A 72 5.33 -2.21 -2.60
C GLY A 72 5.27 -1.03 -1.64
N LYS A 73 5.79 -1.17 -0.41
CA LYS A 73 5.88 -0.05 0.55
C LYS A 73 6.74 1.09 0.02
N ILE A 74 7.86 0.79 -0.65
CA ILE A 74 8.72 1.81 -1.28
C ILE A 74 7.95 2.54 -2.39
N ILE A 75 7.31 1.82 -3.30
CA ILE A 75 6.51 2.41 -4.40
C ILE A 75 5.39 3.30 -3.85
N ILE A 76 4.66 2.84 -2.83
CA ILE A 76 3.57 3.59 -2.20
C ILE A 76 4.10 4.83 -1.50
N GLN A 77 5.26 4.74 -0.85
CA GLN A 77 5.91 5.88 -0.20
C GLN A 77 6.33 6.93 -1.24
N ASP A 78 6.90 6.53 -2.37
CA ASP A 78 7.24 7.44 -3.47
C ASP A 78 5.97 8.11 -4.02
N LEU A 79 4.91 7.34 -4.29
CA LEU A 79 3.62 7.89 -4.75
C LEU A 79 3.04 8.90 -3.77
N LYS A 80 3.20 8.67 -2.47
CA LYS A 80 2.80 9.60 -1.41
C LYS A 80 3.66 10.85 -1.40
N GLU A 81 4.97 10.74 -1.59
CA GLU A 81 5.86 11.90 -1.67
C GLU A 81 5.52 12.77 -2.89
N LEU A 82 5.19 12.16 -4.03
CA LEU A 82 4.72 12.88 -5.22
C LEU A 82 3.45 13.70 -4.95
N THR A 83 2.59 13.28 -4.02
CA THR A 83 1.43 14.11 -3.62
C THR A 83 1.85 15.44 -2.99
N THR A 84 3.01 15.51 -2.32
CA THR A 84 3.50 16.74 -1.70
C THR A 84 4.10 17.71 -2.74
N LEU A 85 4.51 17.21 -3.90
CA LEU A 85 5.20 17.95 -4.95
C LEU A 85 4.22 18.61 -5.93
N LYS A 86 3.38 19.53 -5.42
CA LYS A 86 2.36 20.32 -6.18
C LYS A 86 1.30 19.47 -6.91
N PRO A 87 0.07 20.00 -7.09
CA PRO A 87 -0.95 19.29 -7.82
C PRO A 87 -0.53 19.19 -9.30
N VAL A 88 -0.12 18.00 -9.72
CA VAL A 88 -0.16 17.67 -11.14
C VAL A 88 -1.63 17.77 -11.52
N ASN A 89 -2.00 18.67 -12.41
CA ASN A 89 -3.40 18.91 -12.79
C ASN A 89 -3.92 17.79 -13.71
N GLN A 90 -3.71 16.55 -13.30
CA GLN A 90 -4.06 15.35 -14.00
C GLN A 90 -4.58 14.31 -13.01
N LYS A 91 -5.42 13.42 -13.52
CA LYS A 91 -5.92 12.28 -12.76
C LYS A 91 -4.94 11.12 -12.86
N ILE A 92 -4.54 10.55 -11.74
CA ILE A 92 -3.61 9.42 -11.67
C ILE A 92 -4.36 8.20 -11.16
N ASN A 93 -4.45 7.17 -12.00
CA ASN A 93 -5.09 5.91 -11.64
C ASN A 93 -4.05 4.99 -11.00
N ILE A 94 -4.29 4.56 -9.77
CA ILE A 94 -3.43 3.62 -9.04
C ILE A 94 -4.23 2.35 -8.85
N VAL A 95 -3.75 1.24 -9.41
CA VAL A 95 -4.38 -0.07 -9.27
C VAL A 95 -3.50 -0.94 -8.37
N LEU A 96 -4.07 -1.37 -7.25
CA LEU A 96 -3.41 -2.25 -6.29
C LEU A 96 -4.11 -3.61 -6.34
N ASP A 97 -3.49 -4.51 -7.09
CA ASP A 97 -3.82 -5.94 -7.04
C ASP A 97 -3.33 -6.54 -5.72
N GLU A 98 -4.02 -7.55 -5.19
CA GLU A 98 -3.69 -8.19 -3.91
C GLU A 98 -3.36 -7.18 -2.79
N PHE A 99 -4.28 -6.25 -2.52
CA PHE A 99 -4.06 -5.11 -1.62
C PHE A 99 -3.48 -5.50 -0.24
N ASN A 100 -3.83 -6.70 0.25
CA ASN A 100 -3.36 -7.25 1.52
C ASN A 100 -1.84 -7.43 1.60
N VAL A 101 -1.15 -7.64 0.47
CA VAL A 101 0.32 -7.72 0.42
C VAL A 101 0.96 -6.38 0.83
N PHE A 102 0.24 -5.27 0.59
CA PHE A 102 0.74 -3.91 0.82
C PHE A 102 0.05 -3.19 1.98
N ALA A 103 -0.93 -3.84 2.61
CA ALA A 103 -1.72 -3.30 3.71
C ALA A 103 -0.81 -2.78 4.85
N SER A 104 -0.82 -1.46 5.02
CA SER A 104 0.01 -0.73 5.98
C SER A 104 -0.60 0.64 6.27
N GLU A 105 -0.17 1.30 7.36
CA GLU A 105 -0.59 2.67 7.65
C GLU A 105 -0.23 3.65 6.52
N THR A 106 0.86 3.41 5.79
CA THR A 106 1.28 4.27 4.68
C THR A 106 0.24 4.28 3.56
N ILE A 107 -0.29 3.12 3.17
CA ILE A 107 -1.27 3.05 2.09
C ILE A 107 -2.63 3.61 2.51
N VAL A 108 -3.03 3.41 3.77
CA VAL A 108 -4.23 4.04 4.34
C VAL A 108 -4.13 5.57 4.26
N ASN A 109 -2.97 6.12 4.64
CA ASN A 109 -2.72 7.55 4.54
C ASN A 109 -2.77 8.06 3.10
N LEU A 110 -2.28 7.28 2.13
CA LEU A 110 -2.39 7.60 0.71
C LEU A 110 -3.87 7.64 0.28
N ILE A 111 -4.65 6.61 0.62
CA ILE A 111 -6.08 6.51 0.28
C ILE A 111 -6.86 7.68 0.89
N ASN A 112 -6.66 7.98 2.18
CA ASN A 112 -7.38 9.05 2.87
C ASN A 112 -7.10 10.44 2.28
N LYS A 113 -5.88 10.65 1.75
CA LYS A 113 -5.47 11.95 1.19
C LYS A 113 -5.58 12.02 -0.34
N SER A 114 -5.82 10.88 -1.01
CA SER A 114 -5.84 10.73 -2.46
C SER A 114 -6.72 11.75 -3.20
N ARG A 115 -7.87 12.10 -2.61
CA ARG A 115 -8.85 13.04 -3.18
C ARG A 115 -8.27 14.44 -3.40
N SER A 116 -7.39 14.92 -2.52
CA SER A 116 -6.76 16.23 -2.64
C SER A 116 -5.71 16.28 -3.76
N PHE A 117 -5.32 15.13 -4.31
CA PHE A 117 -4.22 14.96 -5.24
C PHE A 117 -4.63 14.34 -6.58
N ASN A 118 -5.94 14.30 -6.88
CA ASN A 118 -6.49 13.69 -8.10
C ASN A 118 -6.09 12.21 -8.30
N TYR A 119 -5.75 11.50 -7.23
CA TYR A 119 -5.48 10.07 -7.31
C TYR A 119 -6.80 9.30 -7.27
N GLN A 120 -6.98 8.38 -8.21
CA GLN A 120 -8.06 7.39 -8.19
C GLN A 120 -7.46 6.01 -7.88
N CYS A 121 -7.69 5.54 -6.66
CA CYS A 121 -7.20 4.25 -6.20
C CYS A 121 -8.24 3.15 -6.46
N PHE A 122 -7.80 2.06 -7.09
CA PHE A 122 -8.54 0.83 -7.26
C PHE A 122 -7.88 -0.24 -6.40
N LEU A 123 -8.63 -0.79 -5.46
CA LEU A 123 -8.13 -1.77 -4.49
C LEU A 123 -8.84 -3.09 -4.76
N SER A 124 -8.10 -4.18 -4.82
CA SER A 124 -8.68 -5.52 -4.95
C SER A 124 -8.12 -6.47 -3.88
N PHE A 125 -8.99 -7.32 -3.37
CA PHE A 125 -8.72 -8.32 -2.34
C PHE A 125 -9.80 -9.40 -2.42
N GLN A 126 -9.56 -10.59 -1.88
CA GLN A 126 -10.46 -11.74 -2.04
C GLN A 126 -11.56 -11.76 -0.98
N THR A 127 -11.21 -11.42 0.26
CA THR A 127 -12.11 -11.45 1.43
C THR A 127 -11.87 -10.26 2.34
N ILE A 128 -12.83 -9.93 3.21
CA ILE A 128 -12.61 -8.91 4.25
C ILE A 128 -11.52 -9.32 5.25
N ASN A 129 -11.20 -10.61 5.36
CA ASN A 129 -10.11 -11.07 6.22
C ASN A 129 -8.74 -10.68 5.67
N ASP A 130 -8.61 -10.46 4.36
CA ASP A 130 -7.38 -9.97 3.76
C ASP A 130 -7.04 -8.53 4.21
N LEU A 131 -8.05 -7.78 4.68
CA LEU A 131 -7.88 -6.46 5.27
C LEU A 131 -7.51 -6.51 6.77
N LYS A 132 -7.48 -7.71 7.37
CA LYS A 132 -7.08 -7.93 8.75
C LYS A 132 -5.67 -8.52 8.77
N THR A 133 -4.69 -7.69 9.11
CA THR A 133 -3.32 -8.14 9.34
C THR A 133 -3.07 -8.30 10.83
N ASN A 134 -1.96 -8.94 11.22
CA ASN A 134 -1.67 -9.33 12.63
C ASN A 134 -1.92 -8.22 13.66
N ASN A 135 -1.72 -6.94 13.28
CA ASN A 135 -1.84 -5.80 14.19
C ASN A 135 -2.86 -4.74 13.73
N MET A 136 -3.55 -4.92 12.59
CA MET A 136 -4.43 -3.90 12.03
C MET A 136 -5.67 -4.50 11.40
N ASN A 137 -6.82 -3.92 11.69
CA ASN A 137 -8.05 -4.17 10.94
C ASN A 137 -8.34 -2.94 10.06
N LEU A 138 -8.10 -3.08 8.75
CA LEU A 138 -8.30 -2.00 7.79
C LEU A 138 -9.70 -1.98 7.20
N THR A 139 -10.56 -2.95 7.53
CA THR A 139 -11.88 -3.13 6.89
C THR A 139 -12.70 -1.84 6.93
N ASP A 140 -13.00 -1.32 8.12
CA ASP A 140 -13.86 -0.13 8.26
C ASP A 140 -13.20 1.11 7.67
N THR A 141 -11.87 1.20 7.75
CA THR A 141 -11.12 2.32 7.17
C THR A 141 -11.23 2.32 5.65
N ILE A 142 -11.07 1.17 5.01
CA ILE A 142 -11.17 1.05 3.55
C ILE A 142 -12.60 1.30 3.11
N PHE A 143 -13.57 0.57 3.67
CA PHE A 143 -14.98 0.68 3.29
C PHE A 143 -15.57 2.07 3.59
N GLY A 144 -15.06 2.79 4.60
CA GLY A 144 -15.45 4.18 4.89
C GLY A 144 -14.86 5.22 3.94
N ASN A 145 -13.76 4.91 3.24
CA ASN A 145 -13.09 5.86 2.34
C ASN A 145 -13.35 5.61 0.86
N VAL A 146 -13.73 4.39 0.46
CA VAL A 146 -14.09 4.09 -0.92
C VAL A 146 -15.49 4.60 -1.24
N SER A 147 -15.66 5.22 -2.41
CA SER A 147 -16.97 5.68 -2.89
C SER A 147 -17.70 4.64 -3.74
N THR A 148 -17.00 3.57 -4.15
CA THR A 148 -17.52 2.59 -5.10
C THR A 148 -16.99 1.22 -4.70
N ILE A 149 -17.92 0.26 -4.65
CA ILE A 149 -17.64 -1.12 -4.32
C ILE A 149 -18.16 -1.98 -5.47
N VAL A 150 -17.30 -2.87 -5.95
CA VAL A 150 -17.65 -3.88 -6.95
C VAL A 150 -17.45 -5.23 -6.30
N CYS A 151 -18.50 -6.04 -6.25
CA CYS A 151 -18.43 -7.38 -5.69
C CYS A 151 -18.63 -8.42 -6.78
N HIS A 152 -17.66 -9.31 -6.90
CA HIS A 152 -17.75 -10.52 -7.71
C HIS A 152 -18.42 -11.64 -6.92
N ASN A 153 -18.34 -12.88 -7.40
CA ASN A 153 -18.88 -14.03 -6.67
C ASN A 153 -18.16 -14.22 -5.32
N ILE A 154 -18.89 -14.14 -4.22
CA ILE A 154 -18.35 -14.29 -2.86
C ILE A 154 -18.65 -15.70 -2.36
N LYS A 155 -17.60 -16.44 -1.97
CA LYS A 155 -17.73 -17.79 -1.39
C LYS A 155 -17.65 -17.80 0.14
N ASP A 156 -16.99 -16.81 0.73
CA ASP A 156 -16.85 -16.68 2.18
C ASP A 156 -18.12 -16.07 2.79
N PRO A 157 -18.85 -16.79 3.68
CA PRO A 157 -20.08 -16.29 4.27
C PRO A 157 -19.91 -14.99 5.07
N ASN A 158 -18.77 -14.83 5.77
CA ASN A 158 -18.51 -13.64 6.57
C ASN A 158 -18.35 -12.39 5.69
N THR A 159 -17.60 -12.52 4.59
CA THR A 159 -17.47 -11.49 3.57
C THR A 159 -18.82 -11.19 2.93
N ALA A 160 -19.62 -12.21 2.62
CA ALA A 160 -20.93 -12.03 2.01
C ALA A 160 -21.88 -11.23 2.93
N GLU A 161 -21.95 -11.59 4.20
CA GLU A 161 -22.78 -10.91 5.21
C GLU A 161 -22.33 -9.45 5.40
N TYR A 162 -21.02 -9.21 5.55
CA TYR A 162 -20.48 -7.87 5.68
C TYR A 162 -20.80 -7.02 4.46
N VAL A 163 -20.52 -7.52 3.25
CA VAL A 163 -20.80 -6.82 2.01
C VAL A 163 -22.30 -6.53 1.86
N ALA A 164 -23.17 -7.50 2.16
CA ALA A 164 -24.62 -7.31 2.13
C ALA A 164 -25.06 -6.20 3.09
N SER A 165 -24.46 -6.13 4.30
CA SER A 165 -24.72 -5.05 5.26
C SER A 165 -24.29 -3.67 4.74
N VAL A 166 -23.19 -3.60 3.98
CA VAL A 166 -22.67 -2.36 3.39
C VAL A 166 -23.58 -1.86 2.27
N PHE A 167 -24.05 -2.74 1.38
CA PHE A 167 -25.00 -2.36 0.32
C PHE A 167 -26.39 -2.01 0.87
N GLY A 168 -26.73 -2.56 2.05
CA GLY A 168 -28.02 -2.40 2.69
C GLY A 168 -29.07 -3.37 2.14
N THR A 169 -30.20 -3.43 2.82
CA THR A 169 -31.32 -4.31 2.46
C THR A 169 -32.54 -3.49 2.06
N LYS A 170 -33.34 -4.03 1.16
CA LYS A 170 -34.63 -3.45 0.78
C LYS A 170 -35.73 -4.43 1.15
N LYS A 171 -36.74 -3.96 1.86
CA LYS A 171 -37.94 -4.76 2.10
C LYS A 171 -38.57 -5.14 0.76
N PRO A 172 -38.97 -6.41 0.57
CA PRO A 172 -39.71 -6.79 -0.63
C PRO A 172 -40.95 -5.92 -0.74
N LYS A 173 -41.21 -5.38 -1.93
CA LYS A 173 -42.48 -4.72 -2.21
C LYS A 173 -43.53 -5.82 -2.32
N ASN A 174 -44.40 -5.90 -1.32
CA ASN A 174 -45.65 -6.66 -1.40
C ASN A 174 -46.55 -6.10 -2.50
#